data_AF-A0A1B1I024-F1
#
_entry.id   AF-A0A1B1I024-F1
#
_cell.length_a   1.000
_cell.length_b   1.000
_cell.length_c   1.000
_cell.angle_alpha   90.00
_cell.angle_beta   90.00
_cell.angle_gamma   90.00
#
_symmetry.space_group_name_H-M   'P 1'
#
loop_
_entity.id
_entity.type
_entity.pdbx_description
1 polymer ?
#
loop_
_entity_poly.entity_id
_entity_poly.type
_entity_poly.pdbx_seq_one_letter_code
_entity_poly.pdbx_strand_id
1 'polypeptide(L)'
;MFFSPDDLKDKDELLGTSVTDTLIAEAEEYLRASAEGLGVAWETVQPTYYVRRFLTVYVFRELCIRRSFTGAQTWGSGAGDQDSYAGKYGFYRDEMKRLEASMTAQALTGAAVQSGYGSVQLYRG
;
A
#
# COMPACT_ATOMS: atom_id res chain seq x y z
N MET A 1 6.65 12.36 0.15
CA MET A 1 6.83 11.16 0.97
C MET A 1 5.72 11.12 2.02
N PHE A 2 4.92 10.07 2.03
CA PHE A 2 3.75 9.92 2.92
C PHE A 2 4.09 9.26 4.26
N PHE A 3 5.26 8.62 4.36
CA PHE A 3 5.76 7.94 5.56
C PHE A 3 7.27 7.97 5.65
N SER A 4 7.77 7.72 6.85
CA SER A 4 9.14 7.33 7.16
C SER A 4 9.18 5.85 7.63
N PRO A 5 10.34 5.18 7.59
CA PRO A 5 10.47 3.82 8.12
C PRO A 5 10.05 3.69 9.58
N ASP A 6 10.28 4.72 10.39
CA ASP A 6 9.90 4.75 11.81
C ASP A 6 8.39 4.67 12.01
N ASP A 7 7.57 5.17 11.07
CA ASP A 7 6.10 5.08 11.14
C ASP A 7 5.59 3.64 11.04
N LEU A 8 6.41 2.72 10.51
CA LEU A 8 6.04 1.32 10.27
C LEU A 8 6.75 0.34 11.21
N LYS A 9 7.77 0.80 11.94
CA LYS A 9 8.65 -0.03 12.76
C LYS A 9 7.91 -0.84 13.82
N ASP A 10 6.90 -0.24 14.46
CA ASP A 10 6.14 -0.87 15.54
C ASP A 10 4.83 -1.52 15.06
N LYS A 11 4.55 -1.49 13.74
CA LYS A 11 3.30 -2.06 13.19
C LYS A 11 3.36 -3.56 12.94
N ASP A 12 4.56 -4.11 12.81
CA ASP A 12 4.78 -5.55 12.72
C ASP A 12 6.12 -5.90 13.38
N GLU A 13 6.08 -6.64 14.49
CA GLU A 13 7.27 -6.97 15.29
C GLU A 13 8.35 -7.74 14.50
N LEU A 14 7.95 -8.50 13.48
CA LEU A 14 8.86 -9.33 12.69
C LEU A 14 9.44 -8.57 11.48
N LEU A 15 8.67 -7.65 10.90
CA LEU A 15 8.99 -6.99 9.63
C LEU A 15 9.39 -5.53 9.80
N GLY A 16 8.88 -4.83 10.81
CA GLY A 16 9.02 -3.39 10.99
C GLY A 16 10.47 -2.92 11.11
N THR A 17 11.35 -3.71 11.72
CA THR A 17 12.80 -3.41 11.81
C THR A 17 13.53 -3.51 10.48
N SER A 18 12.92 -4.13 9.46
CA SER A 18 13.51 -4.31 8.13
C SER A 18 13.00 -3.32 7.10
N VAL A 19 12.14 -2.36 7.50
CA VAL A 19 11.63 -1.32 6.60
C VAL A 19 12.77 -0.34 6.28
N THR A 20 12.92 -0.02 4.99
CA THR A 20 13.93 0.92 4.49
C THR A 20 13.27 2.01 3.66
N ASP A 21 13.95 3.15 3.50
CA ASP A 21 13.48 4.25 2.65
C ASP A 21 13.29 3.81 1.19
N THR A 22 14.17 2.92 0.69
CA THR A 22 14.04 2.32 -0.65
C THR A 22 12.71 1.59 -0.80
N LEU A 23 12.33 0.80 0.20
CA LEU A 23 11.09 0.04 0.16
C LEU A 23 9.84 0.94 0.22
N ILE A 24 9.92 2.05 0.95
CA ILE A 24 8.86 3.07 0.96
C ILE A 24 8.77 3.74 -0.41
N ALA A 25 9.90 4.07 -1.03
CA ALA A 25 9.91 4.67 -2.36
C ALA A 25 9.29 3.76 -3.43
N GLU A 26 9.60 2.46 -3.41
CA GLU A 26 8.96 1.45 -4.27
C GLU A 26 7.44 1.38 -4.04
N ALA A 27 6.99 1.43 -2.78
CA ALA A 27 5.58 1.44 -2.43
C ALA A 27 4.86 2.69 -2.97
N GLU A 28 5.48 3.87 -2.85
CA GLU A 28 4.96 5.12 -3.38
C GLU A 28 4.92 5.12 -4.91
N GLU A 29 5.91 4.53 -5.57
CA GLU A 29 5.93 4.35 -7.03
C GLU A 29 4.78 3.46 -7.50
N TYR A 30 4.56 2.33 -6.82
CA TYR A 30 3.42 1.45 -7.11
C TYR A 30 2.08 2.16 -6.92
N LEU A 31 1.93 2.92 -5.83
CA LEU A 31 0.73 3.71 -5.58
C LEU A 31 0.52 4.78 -6.67
N ARG A 32 1.60 5.41 -7.14
CA ARG A 32 1.53 6.41 -8.22
C ARG A 32 1.02 5.81 -9.52
N ALA A 33 1.55 4.64 -9.92
CA ALA A 33 1.07 3.93 -11.10
C ALA A 33 -0.41 3.52 -10.95
N SER A 34 -0.82 3.09 -9.75
CA SER A 34 -2.21 2.76 -9.44
C SER A 34 -3.14 3.98 -9.53
N ALA A 35 -2.68 5.13 -9.03
CA ALA A 35 -3.40 6.40 -9.10
C ALA A 35 -3.57 6.90 -10.55
N GLU A 36 -2.52 6.79 -11.36
CA GLU A 36 -2.56 7.13 -12.79
C GLU A 36 -3.59 6.29 -13.54
N GLY A 37 -3.67 4.99 -13.26
CA GLY A 37 -4.69 4.10 -13.81
C GLY A 37 -6.14 4.48 -13.46
N LEU A 38 -6.33 5.27 -12.39
CA LEU A 38 -7.61 5.84 -11.97
C LEU A 38 -7.83 7.28 -12.43
N GLY A 39 -6.90 7.85 -13.21
CA GLY A 39 -6.93 9.25 -13.65
C GLY A 39 -6.69 10.26 -12.53
N VAL A 40 -6.07 9.84 -11.43
CA VAL A 40 -5.75 10.69 -10.28
C VAL A 40 -4.34 11.24 -10.44
N ALA A 41 -4.22 12.57 -10.48
CA ALA A 41 -2.92 13.25 -10.52
C ALA A 41 -2.20 13.07 -9.17
N TRP A 42 -0.90 12.76 -9.20
CA TRP A 42 -0.13 12.37 -8.00
C TRP A 42 -0.15 13.45 -6.90
N GLU A 43 -0.08 14.71 -7.31
CA GLU A 43 -0.14 15.89 -6.44
C GLU A 43 -1.48 16.04 -5.68
N THR A 44 -2.53 15.34 -6.13
CA THR A 44 -3.84 15.33 -5.45
C THR A 44 -4.00 14.18 -4.47
N VAL A 45 -3.10 13.20 -4.48
CA VAL A 45 -3.10 12.08 -3.54
C VAL A 45 -2.80 12.61 -2.15
N GLN A 46 -3.64 12.23 -1.18
CA GLN A 46 -3.52 12.66 0.22
C GLN A 46 -3.15 11.47 1.11
N PRO A 47 -2.55 11.68 2.29
CA PRO A 47 -2.25 10.62 3.26
C PRO A 47 -3.53 10.15 3.98
N THR A 48 -4.55 9.74 3.23
CA THR A 48 -5.81 9.19 3.74
C THR A 48 -5.55 7.88 4.47
N TYR A 49 -6.51 7.43 5.28
CA TYR A 49 -6.43 6.09 5.89
C TYR A 49 -6.14 4.99 4.87
N TYR A 50 -6.76 5.09 3.69
CA TYR A 50 -6.61 4.12 2.63
C TYR A 50 -5.18 4.11 2.06
N VAL A 51 -4.64 5.28 1.70
CA VAL A 51 -3.25 5.43 1.22
C VAL A 51 -2.28 4.90 2.28
N ARG A 52 -2.54 5.24 3.54
CA ARG A 52 -1.71 4.79 4.67
C ARG A 52 -1.68 3.27 4.81
N ARG A 53 -2.85 2.63 4.76
CA ARG A 53 -3.00 1.18 4.85
C ARG A 53 -2.39 0.48 3.64
N PHE A 54 -2.60 1.02 2.44
CA PHE A 54 -2.04 0.49 1.20
C PHE A 54 -0.52 0.42 1.22
N LEU A 55 0.15 1.53 1.54
CA LEU A 55 1.61 1.57 1.59
C LEU A 55 2.16 0.62 2.67
N THR A 56 1.51 0.56 3.85
CA THR A 56 1.90 -0.37 4.93
C THR A 56 1.83 -1.84 4.45
N VAL A 57 0.71 -2.23 3.84
CA VAL A 57 0.48 -3.60 3.38
C VAL A 57 1.45 -3.97 2.25
N TYR A 58 1.70 -3.04 1.32
CA TYR A 58 2.68 -3.25 0.26
C TYR A 58 4.08 -3.52 0.83
N VAL A 59 4.56 -2.65 1.71
CA VAL A 59 5.88 -2.76 2.35
C VAL A 59 6.03 -4.11 3.04
N PHE A 60 5.06 -4.52 3.86
CA PHE A 60 5.15 -5.79 4.58
C PHE A 60 5.01 -7.02 3.67
N ARG A 61 4.19 -6.95 2.62
CA ARG A 61 4.11 -8.00 1.61
C ARG A 61 5.46 -8.24 0.95
N GLU A 62 6.11 -7.16 0.51
CA GLU A 62 7.43 -7.22 -0.14
C GLU A 62 8.53 -7.70 0.81
N LEU A 63 8.50 -7.30 2.09
CA LEU A 63 9.42 -7.84 3.09
C LEU A 63 9.24 -9.34 3.28
N CYS A 64 8.00 -9.83 3.36
CA CYS A 64 7.76 -11.27 3.46
C CYS A 64 8.32 -12.03 2.25
N ILE A 65 8.13 -11.51 1.02
CA ILE A 65 8.71 -12.09 -0.20
C ILE A 65 10.24 -12.14 -0.07
N ARG A 66 10.87 -10.99 0.17
CA ARG A 66 12.34 -10.89 0.23
C ARG A 66 12.91 -11.84 1.29
N ARG A 67 12.31 -11.88 2.49
CA ARG A 67 12.73 -12.75 3.59
C ARG A 67 12.53 -14.24 3.27
N SER A 68 11.41 -14.60 2.64
CA SER A 68 11.11 -15.99 2.26
C SER A 68 12.13 -16.55 1.26
N PHE A 69 12.67 -15.72 0.37
CA PHE A 69 13.70 -16.14 -0.59
C PHE A 69 15.12 -16.08 -0.02
N THR A 70 15.43 -15.16 0.90
CA THR A 70 16.75 -15.09 1.56
C THR A 70 16.96 -16.15 2.65
N GLY A 71 15.90 -16.78 3.16
CA GLY A 71 15.97 -17.80 4.21
C GLY A 71 16.69 -19.10 3.82
N ALA A 72 16.93 -19.35 2.53
CA ALA A 72 17.55 -20.60 2.05
C ALA A 72 19.07 -20.70 2.25
N GLN A 73 19.77 -19.65 2.72
CA GLN A 73 21.24 -19.61 2.74
C GLN A 73 21.90 -19.38 4.10
N THR A 74 21.15 -19.14 5.19
CA THR A 74 21.77 -18.94 6.51
C THR A 74 21.71 -20.23 7.32
N TRP A 75 22.86 -20.92 7.40
CA TRP A 75 23.10 -22.05 8.30
C TRP A 75 22.69 -21.69 9.74
N GLY A 76 21.48 -22.07 10.15
CA GLY A 76 21.04 -21.98 11.56
C GLY A 76 19.57 -21.62 11.81
N SER A 77 18.84 -21.04 10.86
CA SER A 77 17.42 -20.70 11.07
C SER A 77 16.53 -21.82 10.57
N GLY A 78 15.91 -22.55 11.51
CA GLY A 78 15.06 -23.70 11.23
C GLY A 78 13.80 -23.35 10.43
N ALA A 79 13.16 -24.39 9.89
CA ALA A 79 11.95 -24.32 9.06
C ALA A 79 10.80 -23.46 9.63
N GLY A 80 10.77 -23.19 10.94
CA GLY A 80 9.75 -22.37 11.59
C GLY A 80 9.75 -20.88 11.21
N ASP A 81 10.90 -20.30 10.87
CA ASP A 81 10.96 -18.88 10.45
C ASP A 81 10.40 -18.71 9.04
N GLN A 82 10.71 -19.66 8.15
CA GLN A 82 10.18 -19.70 6.78
C GLN A 82 8.64 -19.81 6.78
N ASP A 83 8.09 -20.67 7.66
CA ASP A 83 6.64 -20.82 7.81
C ASP A 83 5.98 -19.54 8.34
N SER A 84 6.65 -18.81 9.24
CA SER A 84 6.15 -17.55 9.80
C SER A 84 6.04 -16.44 8.74
N TYR A 85 7.03 -16.32 7.85
CA TYR A 85 6.97 -15.37 6.72
C TYR A 85 5.93 -15.77 5.67
N ALA A 86 5.78 -17.06 5.37
CA ALA A 86 4.80 -17.56 4.41
C ALA A 86 3.36 -17.28 4.86
N GLY A 87 3.06 -17.49 6.15
CA GLY A 87 1.75 -17.16 6.73
C GLY A 87 1.43 -15.67 6.65
N LYS A 88 2.37 -14.81 7.08
CA LYS A 88 2.22 -13.35 6.98
C LYS A 88 2.14 -12.87 5.52
N TYR A 89 2.89 -13.49 4.61
CA TYR A 89 2.81 -13.20 3.18
C TYR A 89 1.39 -13.45 2.66
N GLY A 90 0.79 -14.60 2.98
CA GLY A 90 -0.58 -14.91 2.59
C GLY A 90 -1.57 -13.82 3.04
N PHE A 91 -1.48 -13.42 4.32
CA PHE A 91 -2.29 -12.34 4.87
C PHE A 91 -2.11 -11.02 4.11
N TYR A 92 -0.88 -10.52 3.97
CA TYR A 92 -0.62 -9.23 3.31
C TYR A 92 -0.92 -9.27 1.81
N ARG A 93 -0.73 -10.40 1.14
CA ARG A 93 -1.12 -10.61 -0.26
C ARG A 93 -2.63 -10.49 -0.44
N ASP A 94 -3.41 -11.15 0.41
CA ASP A 94 -4.87 -11.15 0.30
C ASP A 94 -5.45 -9.79 0.67
N GLU A 95 -4.84 -9.12 1.65
CA GLU A 95 -5.15 -7.73 1.97
C GLU A 95 -4.82 -6.78 0.83
N MET A 96 -3.66 -6.93 0.19
CA MET A 96 -3.26 -6.11 -0.96
C MET A 96 -4.28 -6.23 -2.10
N LYS A 97 -4.68 -7.46 -2.45
CA LYS A 97 -5.71 -7.70 -3.47
C LYS A 97 -7.05 -7.04 -3.13
N ARG A 98 -7.46 -7.08 -1.86
CA ARG A 98 -8.69 -6.41 -1.41
C ARG A 98 -8.59 -4.89 -1.53
N LEU A 99 -7.44 -4.33 -1.19
CA LEU A 99 -7.20 -2.90 -1.35
C LEU A 99 -7.24 -2.56 -2.85
N GLU A 100 -6.41 -3.18 -3.68
CA GLU A 100 -6.40 -2.96 -5.15
C GLU A 100 -7.81 -3.01 -5.77
N ALA A 101 -8.60 -4.03 -5.42
CA ALA A 101 -9.96 -4.18 -5.92
C ALA A 101 -10.95 -3.09 -5.44
N SER A 102 -10.68 -2.46 -4.29
CA SER A 102 -11.52 -1.42 -3.69
C SER A 102 -10.95 0.00 -3.89
N MET A 103 -9.88 0.14 -4.67
CA MET A 103 -9.23 1.43 -4.88
C MET A 103 -10.12 2.35 -5.71
N THR A 104 -10.30 3.58 -5.21
CA THR A 104 -11.07 4.62 -5.90
C THR A 104 -10.35 5.95 -5.82
N ALA A 105 -10.65 6.86 -6.76
CA ALA A 105 -10.11 8.21 -6.74
C ALA A 105 -10.44 8.95 -5.43
N GLN A 106 -11.64 8.74 -4.87
CA GLN A 106 -12.03 9.29 -3.58
C GLN A 106 -11.18 8.73 -2.43
N ALA A 107 -10.88 7.43 -2.44
CA ALA A 107 -10.04 6.83 -1.40
C ALA A 107 -8.60 7.39 -1.42
N LEU A 108 -8.08 7.74 -2.59
CA LEU A 108 -6.74 8.30 -2.76
C LEU A 108 -6.66 9.81 -2.46
N THR A 109 -7.66 10.58 -2.85
CA THR A 109 -7.63 12.05 -2.74
C THR A 109 -8.30 12.56 -1.47
N GLY A 110 -9.13 11.75 -0.81
CA GLY A 110 -9.95 12.16 0.32
C GLY A 110 -11.09 13.12 -0.05
N ALA A 111 -11.19 13.52 -1.32
CA ALA A 111 -12.29 14.35 -1.81
C ALA A 111 -13.57 13.52 -1.83
N ALA A 112 -14.65 14.04 -1.23
CA ALA A 112 -15.99 13.59 -1.59
C ALA A 112 -16.12 13.77 -3.10
N VAL A 113 -16.69 12.79 -3.82
CA VAL A 113 -17.00 12.93 -5.25
C VAL A 113 -17.76 14.25 -5.42
N GLN A 114 -17.11 15.28 -5.96
CA GLN A 114 -17.84 16.41 -6.49
C GLN A 114 -18.53 15.86 -7.74
N SER A 115 -19.68 15.23 -7.53
CA SER A 115 -20.61 14.89 -8.58
C SER A 115 -21.07 16.24 -9.14
N GLY A 116 -20.35 16.72 -10.14
CA GLY A 116 -20.75 17.84 -10.97
C GLY A 116 -22.01 17.42 -11.72
N TYR A 117 -23.16 17.48 -11.05
CA TYR A 117 -24.42 17.62 -11.73
C TYR A 117 -24.36 18.97 -12.45
N GLY A 118 -23.94 18.94 -13.72
CA GLY A 118 -24.03 20.08 -14.61
C GLY A 118 -25.48 20.53 -14.61
N SER A 119 -25.74 21.68 -13.98
CA SER A 119 -27.04 22.34 -14.05
C SER A 119 -27.25 22.76 -15.49
N VAL A 120 -27.95 21.95 -16.28
CA VAL A 120 -28.51 22.40 -17.55
C VAL A 120 -29.57 23.44 -17.19
N GLN A 121 -29.27 24.71 -17.45
CA GLN A 121 -30.29 25.75 -17.44
C GLN A 121 -31.27 25.43 -18.56
N LEU A 122 -32.41 24.83 -18.21
CA LEU A 122 -33.57 24.79 -19.09
C LEU A 122 -34.12 26.20 -19.18
N TYR A 123 -33.70 26.93 -20.22
CA TYR A 123 -34.26 28.21 -20.59
C TYR A 123 -35.73 27.99 -21.00
N ARG A 124 -36.67 28.45 -20.17
CA ARG A 124 -38.06 28.69 -20.56
C ARG A 124 -38.27 30.21 -20.60
N GLY A 125 -38.45 30.74 -21.80
CA GLY A 125 -38.72 32.16 -22.08
C GLY A 125 -38.58 32.45 -23.55
#